data_AF-A0A1Q6DQ15-F1
#
_entry.id   AF-A0A1Q6DQ15-F1
#
_cell.length_a   1.000
_cell.length_b   1.000
_cell.length_c   1.000
_cell.angle_alpha   90.00
_cell.angle_beta   90.00
_cell.angle_gamma   90.00
#
_symmetry.space_group_name_H-M   'P 1'
#
loop_
_entity.id
_entity.type
_entity.pdbx_description
1 polymer ?
#
loop_
_entity_poly.entity_id
_entity_poly.type
_entity_poly.pdbx_seq_one_letter_code
_entity_poly.pdbx_strand_id
1 'polypeptide(L)' 'MLRNAHAEKRILRRSDRAKFRNQVLRPLLDTGLIEMTTPNKPTSSKQKYRLTETGKQILNQDK' A
#
# COMPACT_ATOMS: atom_id res chain seq x y z
N MET A 1 -2.48 22.91 -21.66
CA MET A 1 -2.52 22.81 -20.18
C MET A 1 -3.08 21.44 -19.80
N LEU A 2 -2.20 20.49 -19.49
CA LEU A 2 -2.54 19.07 -19.33
C LEU A 2 -3.27 18.83 -17.99
N ARG A 3 -4.45 18.20 -18.11
CA ARG A 3 -5.37 17.83 -17.03
C ARG A 3 -4.83 16.60 -16.27
N ASN A 4 -3.99 16.82 -15.26
CA ASN A 4 -3.47 15.74 -14.39
C ASN A 4 -4.11 15.73 -12.98
N ALA A 5 -5.29 16.31 -12.77
CA ALA A 5 -5.92 16.39 -11.44
C ALA A 5 -6.98 15.29 -11.15
N HIS A 6 -7.17 14.31 -12.04
CA HIS A 6 -8.24 13.31 -11.91
C HIS A 6 -7.78 11.94 -11.40
N ALA A 7 -6.49 11.62 -11.43
CA ALA A 7 -5.98 10.32 -11.01
C ALA A 7 -6.04 10.14 -9.49
N GLU A 8 -5.70 11.19 -8.73
CA GLU A 8 -5.56 11.14 -7.27
C GLU A 8 -6.90 10.99 -6.55
N LYS A 9 -7.96 11.65 -7.06
CA LYS A 9 -9.27 11.73 -6.40
C LYS A 9 -10.09 10.42 -6.46
N ARG A 10 -9.68 9.43 -7.28
CA ARG A 10 -10.41 8.16 -7.46
C ARG A 10 -10.01 7.06 -6.48
N ILE A 11 -8.80 7.12 -5.92
CA ILE A 11 -8.30 6.11 -4.96
C ILE A 11 -9.02 6.26 -3.61
N LEU A 12 -9.47 7.47 -3.26
CA LEU A 12 -9.95 7.81 -1.92
C LEU A 12 -11.47 7.68 -1.71
N ARG A 13 -12.30 7.59 -2.78
CA ARG A 13 -13.74 7.31 -2.65
C ARG A 13 -13.97 5.81 -2.50
N ARG A 14 -14.67 5.41 -1.43
CA ARG A 14 -14.99 4.03 -1.04
C ARG A 14 -15.25 3.10 -2.24
N SER A 15 -14.57 1.94 -2.19
CA SER A 15 -14.91 0.66 -2.83
C SER A 15 -14.11 0.19 -4.04
N ASP A 16 -12.86 0.65 -4.22
CA ASP A 16 -11.94 -0.08 -5.09
C ASP A 16 -10.76 -0.67 -4.29
N ARG A 17 -11.12 -1.50 -3.28
CA ARG A 17 -10.16 -2.24 -2.46
C ARG A 17 -9.20 -3.07 -3.33
N ALA A 18 -9.68 -3.56 -4.48
CA ALA A 18 -8.87 -4.27 -5.46
C ALA A 18 -7.82 -3.34 -6.08
N LYS A 19 -8.21 -2.13 -6.53
CA LYS A 19 -7.23 -1.14 -7.03
C LYS A 19 -6.26 -0.68 -5.97
N PHE A 20 -6.72 -0.36 -4.76
CA PHE A 20 -5.81 0.01 -3.66
C PHE A 20 -4.80 -1.10 -3.36
N ARG A 21 -5.27 -2.35 -3.26
CA ARG A 21 -4.38 -3.49 -3.06
C ARG A 21 -3.39 -3.64 -4.21
N ASN A 22 -3.85 -3.57 -5.46
CA ASN A 22 -2.99 -3.82 -6.62
C ASN A 22 -2.03 -2.67 -6.93
N GLN A 23 -2.44 -1.41 -6.71
CA GLN A 23 -1.68 -0.23 -7.09
C GLN A 23 -0.81 0.33 -5.96
N VAL A 24 -1.18 0.05 -4.70
CA VAL A 24 -0.46 0.57 -3.52
C VAL A 24 0.20 -0.56 -2.74
N LEU A 25 -0.59 -1.53 -2.27
CA LEU A 25 -0.05 -2.54 -1.36
C LEU A 25 0.87 -3.53 -2.07
N ARG A 26 0.51 -3.97 -3.28
CA ARG A 26 1.27 -4.99 -4.03
C ARG A 26 2.69 -4.51 -4.38
N PRO A 27 2.88 -3.31 -4.95
CA PRO A 27 4.23 -2.81 -5.20
C PRO A 27 5.07 -2.73 -3.92
N LEU A 28 4.49 -2.25 -2.80
CA LEU A 28 5.22 -2.13 -1.53
C LEU A 28 5.58 -3.49 -0.89
N LEU A 29 4.73 -4.51 -1.10
CA LEU A 29 5.01 -5.89 -0.70
C LEU A 29 6.11 -6.49 -1.59
N ASP A 30 6.01 -6.30 -2.91
CA ASP A 30 6.94 -6.83 -3.89
C ASP A 30 8.35 -6.22 -3.71
N THR A 31 8.43 -4.94 -3.34
CA THR A 31 9.69 -4.26 -2.97
C THR A 31 10.14 -4.54 -1.54
N GLY A 32 9.39 -5.32 -0.76
CA GLY A 32 9.75 -5.70 0.61
C GLY A 32 9.76 -4.54 1.61
N LEU A 33 9.04 -3.45 1.36
CA LEU A 33 8.96 -2.29 2.26
C LEU A 33 7.91 -2.48 3.35
N ILE A 34 6.86 -3.24 3.04
CA ILE A 34 5.86 -3.68 4.00
C ILE A 34 5.71 -5.19 3.94
N GLU A 35 5.16 -5.76 5.00
CA GLU A 35 4.81 -7.17 5.08
C GLU A 35 3.44 -7.40 5.74
N MET A 36 2.88 -8.58 5.50
CA MET A 36 1.61 -9.02 6.06
C MET A 36 1.77 -9.48 7.51
N THR A 37 0.86 -9.08 8.41
CA THR A 37 0.89 -9.56 9.80
C THR A 37 0.39 -11.00 9.96
N THR A 38 -0.50 -11.45 9.07
CA THR A 38 -1.09 -12.81 9.08
C THR A 38 -0.96 -13.48 7.71
N PRO A 39 0.27 -13.86 7.29
CA PRO A 39 0.53 -14.37 5.93
C PRO A 39 -0.26 -15.65 5.59
N ASN A 40 -0.56 -16.48 6.60
CA ASN A 40 -1.30 -17.73 6.43
C ASN A 40 -2.80 -17.51 6.11
N LYS A 41 -3.33 -16.30 6.36
CA LYS A 41 -4.74 -15.95 6.09
C LYS A 41 -4.83 -14.59 5.37
N PRO A 42 -4.31 -14.50 4.13
CA PRO A 42 -4.10 -13.22 3.44
C PRO A 42 -5.40 -12.49 3.07
N THR A 43 -6.53 -13.20 3.04
CA THR A 43 -7.87 -12.65 2.77
C THR A 43 -8.65 -12.33 4.05
N SER A 44 -8.05 -12.51 5.23
CA SER A 44 -8.71 -12.24 6.51
C SER A 44 -9.16 -10.78 6.61
N SER A 45 -10.36 -10.55 7.13
CA SER A 45 -10.83 -9.21 7.48
C SER A 45 -9.97 -8.52 8.55
N LYS A 46 -9.20 -9.30 9.32
CA LYS A 46 -8.25 -8.83 10.33
C LYS A 46 -6.83 -8.64 9.76
N GLN A 47 -6.62 -8.88 8.47
CA GLN A 47 -5.32 -8.70 7.83
C GLN A 47 -4.85 -7.25 7.97
N LYS A 48 -3.62 -7.09 8.47
CA LYS A 48 -2.92 -5.80 8.56
C LYS A 48 -1.58 -5.89 7.84
N TYR A 49 -0.96 -4.72 7.67
CA TYR A 49 0.38 -4.58 7.11
C TYR A 49 1.26 -3.82 8.10
N ARG A 50 2.56 -4.11 8.12
CA ARG A 50 3.55 -3.39 8.91
C ARG A 50 4.78 -3.09 8.05
N LEU A 51 5.54 -2.07 8.43
CA LEU A 51 6.82 -1.77 7.79
C LEU A 51 7.85 -2.84 8.12
N THR A 52 8.66 -3.20 7.13
CA THR A 52 9.90 -3.95 7.33
C THR A 52 11.02 -3.01 7.81
N GLU A 53 12.17 -3.55 8.17
CA GLU A 53 13.34 -2.73 8.50
C GLU A 53 13.76 -1.82 7.35
N THR A 54 13.75 -2.34 6.11
CA THR A 54 13.99 -1.55 4.89
C THR A 54 12.97 -0.42 4.75
N GLY A 55 11.69 -0.71 4.96
CA GLY A 55 10.64 0.31 4.92
C GLY A 55 10.82 1.41 5.97
N LYS A 56 11.24 1.05 7.18
CA LYS A 56 11.54 2.02 8.25
C LYS A 56 12.75 2.89 7.91
N GLN A 57 13.80 2.31 7.32
CA GLN A 57 14.99 3.05 6.92
C GLN A 57 14.65 4.16 5.92
N ILE A 58 13.87 3.86 4.88
CA ILE A 58 13.44 4.85 3.89
C ILE A 58 12.63 5.97 4.54
N LEU A 59 11.66 5.63 5.39
CA LEU A 59 10.83 6.63 6.08
C LEU A 59 11.62 7.53 7.03
N ASN A 60 12.72 7.02 7.60
CA ASN A 60 13.60 7.79 8.47
C ASN A 60 14.66 8.59 7.69
N GLN A 61 14.88 8.30 6.39
CA GLN A 61 15.79 9.05 5.54
C GLN A 61 15.21 10.38 5.05
N ASP A 62 13.88 10.49 4.98
CA ASP A 62 13.16 11.69 4.54
C ASP A 62 12.77 12.63 5.71
N LYS A 63 13.34 12.39 6.90
CA LYS A 63 13.10 13.20 8.12
C LYS A 63 14.30 14.08 8.45
#